data_AF-X7E9Z0-F1
#
_entry.id   AF-X7E9Z0-F1
#
_cell.length_a   1.000
_cell.length_b   1.000
_cell.length_c   1.000
_cell.angle_alpha   90.00
_cell.angle_beta   90.00
_cell.angle_gamma   90.00
#
_symmetry.space_group_name_H-M   'P 1'
#
loop_
_entity.id
_entity.type
_entity.pdbx_description
1 polymer ?
#
loop_
_entity_poly.entity_id
_entity_poly.type
_entity_poly.pdbx_seq_one_letter_code
_entity_poly.pdbx_strand_id
1 'polypeptide(L)'
;MRPASMTATREIHRLGEADARFAFDVFRHRCGRVPVWTRKVALGETVAITGPSGNRLPPAEWRADLVGDETGIPVIARIFAGLAAGTCGTTRLFVPSEDMFKAFARLRACA
;
A
#
# COMPACT_ATOMS: atom_id res chain seq x y z
N MET A 1 -18.01 13.57 -4.33
CA MET A 1 -17.32 12.27 -4.25
C MET A 1 -16.65 12.17 -2.89
N ARG A 2 -16.94 11.14 -2.08
CA ARG A 2 -16.28 10.96 -0.76
C ARG A 2 -14.90 10.36 -1.02
N PRO A 3 -13.80 10.86 -0.43
CA PRO A 3 -12.49 10.24 -0.62
C PRO A 3 -12.58 8.80 -0.07
N ALA A 4 -12.34 7.83 -0.95
CA ALA A 4 -12.23 6.44 -0.54
C ALA A 4 -11.02 6.35 0.39
N SER A 5 -11.24 5.99 1.65
CA SER A 5 -10.11 5.71 2.53
C SER A 5 -9.59 4.33 2.16
N MET A 6 -8.45 4.27 1.46
CA MET A 6 -7.80 3.00 1.17
C MET A 6 -6.97 2.55 2.36
N THR A 7 -7.16 1.30 2.75
CA THR A 7 -6.28 0.60 3.69
C THR A 7 -5.59 -0.51 2.92
N ALA A 8 -4.26 -0.54 2.96
CA ALA A 8 -3.48 -1.55 2.26
C ALA A 8 -2.72 -2.39 3.28
N THR A 9 -2.94 -3.71 3.23
CA THR A 9 -2.14 -4.65 4.00
C THR A 9 -0.70 -4.57 3.55
N ARG A 10 0.19 -4.32 4.51
CA ARG A 10 1.63 -4.30 4.30
C ARG A 10 2.23 -5.67 4.58
N GLU A 11 2.00 -6.20 5.77
CA GLU A 11 2.63 -7.42 6.25
C GLU A 11 1.69 -8.22 7.16
N ILE A 12 1.80 -9.55 7.08
CA ILE A 12 1.13 -10.48 8.00
C ILE A 12 2.18 -11.47 8.48
N HIS A 13 2.44 -11.47 9.79
CA HIS A 13 3.40 -12.37 10.43
C HIS A 13 2.67 -13.27 11.41
N ARG A 14 2.81 -14.59 11.26
CA ARG A 14 2.36 -15.51 12.33
C ARG A 14 3.38 -15.47 13.46
N LEU A 15 2.89 -15.42 14.69
CA LEU A 15 3.71 -15.42 15.90
C LEU A 15 3.64 -16.77 16.64
N GLY A 16 2.69 -17.63 16.29
CA GLY A 16 2.49 -18.98 16.83
C GLY A 16 1.37 -19.70 16.08
N GLU A 17 0.80 -20.75 16.67
CA GLU A 17 -0.34 -21.46 16.07
C GLU A 17 -1.61 -20.61 16.04
N ALA A 18 -1.86 -19.80 17.07
CA ALA A 18 -3.09 -19.02 17.22
C ALA A 18 -2.88 -17.49 17.11
N ASP A 19 -1.63 -17.02 17.11
CA ASP A 19 -1.30 -15.59 17.16
C ASP A 19 -0.71 -15.09 15.85
N ALA A 20 -1.11 -13.88 15.46
CA ALA A 20 -0.58 -13.20 14.30
C ALA A 20 -0.48 -11.68 14.53
N ARG A 21 0.50 -11.06 13.88
CA ARG A 21 0.63 -9.62 13.76
C ARG A 21 0.30 -9.21 12.34
N PHE A 22 -0.62 -8.25 12.23
CA PHE A 22 -1.05 -7.66 10.96
C PHE A 22 -0.65 -6.18 10.95
N ALA A 23 0.03 -5.76 9.88
CA ALA A 23 0.39 -4.37 9.63
C ALA A 23 -0.28 -3.88 8.34
N PHE A 24 -0.87 -2.71 8.40
CA PHE A 24 -1.53 -2.07 7.27
C PHE A 24 -1.33 -0.57 7.31
N ASP A 25 -1.30 0.04 6.12
CA ASP A 25 -1.14 1.47 5.96
C ASP A 25 -2.51 2.11 5.68
N VAL A 26 -2.72 3.28 6.27
CA VAL A 26 -3.93 4.09 6.08
C VAL A 26 -3.54 5.43 5.48
N PHE A 27 -4.08 5.74 4.31
CA PHE A 27 -3.90 7.08 3.77
C PHE A 27 -4.75 8.10 4.54
N ARG A 28 -4.13 9.21 4.96
CA ARG A 28 -4.76 10.26 5.79
C ARG A 28 -5.30 11.41 4.95
N HIS A 29 -6.54 11.31 4.51
CA HIS A 29 -7.24 12.46 3.92
C HIS A 29 -7.69 13.48 4.98
N ARG A 30 -7.98 14.71 4.55
CA ARG A 30 -8.47 15.80 5.43
C ARG A 30 -9.78 15.44 6.13
N CYS A 31 -10.66 14.72 5.44
CA CYS A 31 -11.97 14.27 5.92
C CYS A 31 -12.17 12.76 5.71
N GLY A 32 -13.14 12.18 6.43
CA GLY A 32 -13.49 10.77 6.32
C GLY A 32 -13.47 10.03 7.65
N ARG A 33 -14.19 8.90 7.73
CA ARG A 33 -14.33 8.10 8.95
C ARG A 33 -13.00 7.50 9.39
N VAL A 34 -12.25 6.93 8.46
CA VAL A 34 -10.97 6.25 8.73
C VAL A 34 -9.90 7.25 9.19
N PRO A 35 -9.65 8.40 8.53
CA PRO A 35 -8.72 9.42 9.05
C PRO A 35 -9.14 10.03 10.41
N VAL A 36 -10.43 10.06 10.73
CA VAL A 36 -10.90 10.46 12.08
C VAL A 36 -10.56 9.38 13.10
N TRP A 37 -10.78 8.11 12.77
CA TRP A 37 -10.45 6.98 13.63
C TRP A 37 -8.93 6.88 13.89
N THR A 38 -8.08 7.05 12.88
CA THR A 38 -6.61 6.99 13.07
C THR A 38 -6.06 8.08 14.00
N ARG A 39 -6.81 9.16 14.23
CA ARG A 39 -6.44 10.21 15.21
C ARG A 39 -6.81 9.86 16.66
N LYS A 40 -7.65 8.84 16.85
CA LYS A 40 -8.25 8.50 18.15
C LYS A 40 -7.91 7.10 18.62
N VAL A 41 -7.57 6.20 17.70
CA VAL A 41 -7.28 4.79 18.01
C VAL A 41 -6.20 4.68 19.07
N ALA A 42 -6.47 3.87 20.10
CA ALA A 42 -5.54 3.55 21.17
C ALA A 42 -5.14 2.07 21.15
N LEU A 43 -4.05 1.74 21.85
CA LEU A 43 -3.67 0.34 22.08
C LEU A 43 -4.78 -0.38 22.86
N GLY A 44 -5.07 -1.61 22.47
CA GLY A 44 -6.14 -2.42 23.06
C GLY A 44 -7.51 -2.24 22.41
N GLU A 45 -7.68 -1.31 21.46
CA GLU A 45 -8.92 -1.23 20.69
C GLU A 45 -9.09 -2.42 19.75
N THR A 46 -10.31 -2.96 19.71
CA THR A 46 -10.70 -4.00 18.77
C THR A 46 -10.99 -3.40 17.40
N VAL A 47 -10.33 -3.91 16.36
CA VAL A 47 -10.52 -3.50 14.97
C VAL A 47 -11.10 -4.67 14.17
N ALA A 48 -12.24 -4.45 13.52
CA ALA A 48 -12.82 -5.44 12.61
C ALA A 48 -12.06 -5.44 11.28
N ILE A 49 -11.67 -6.62 10.81
CA ILE A 49 -10.94 -6.83 9.55
C ILE A 49 -11.72 -7.85 8.72
N THR A 50 -11.78 -7.63 7.41
CA THR A 50 -12.45 -8.53 6.47
C THR A 50 -11.46 -9.08 5.45
N GLY A 51 -11.11 -10.37 5.57
CA GLY A 51 -10.28 -11.12 4.64
C GLY A 51 -8.93 -10.48 4.28
N PRO A 52 -8.15 -11.15 3.41
CA PRO A 52 -7.36 -10.47 2.41
C PRO A 52 -8.17 -10.36 1.12
N SER A 53 -8.27 -9.14 0.57
CA SER A 53 -8.73 -8.92 -0.80
C SER A 53 -7.55 -8.45 -1.67
N GLY A 54 -7.45 -8.94 -2.91
CA GLY A 54 -6.43 -8.46 -3.87
C GLY A 54 -4.97 -8.84 -3.58
N ASN A 55 -4.70 -10.12 -3.25
CA ASN A 55 -3.33 -10.55 -2.90
C ASN A 55 -2.46 -11.02 -4.08
N ARG A 56 -2.98 -11.04 -5.32
CA ARG A 56 -2.20 -11.52 -6.46
C ARG A 56 -1.37 -10.37 -7.02
N LEU A 57 -0.05 -10.44 -6.83
CA LEU A 57 0.87 -9.63 -7.62
C LEU A 57 0.75 -10.09 -9.08
N PRO A 58 0.61 -9.17 -10.04
CA PRO A 58 0.66 -9.55 -11.45
C PRO A 58 2.06 -10.12 -11.74
N PRO A 59 2.18 -11.26 -12.44
CA PRO A 59 3.48 -11.75 -12.88
C PRO A 59 4.09 -10.70 -13.82
N ALA A 60 5.25 -10.18 -13.46
CA ALA A 60 5.95 -9.15 -14.22
C ALA A 60 7.45 -9.49 -14.28
N GLU A 61 7.79 -10.50 -15.09
CA GLU A 61 9.16 -11.02 -15.17
C GLU A 61 10.13 -10.01 -15.78
N TRP A 62 9.68 -9.23 -16.77
CA TRP A 62 10.56 -8.30 -17.50
C TRP A 62 10.10 -6.83 -17.39
N ARG A 63 8.79 -6.56 -17.32
CA ARG A 63 8.26 -5.20 -17.30
C ARG A 63 7.03 -5.02 -16.43
N ALA A 64 7.01 -3.93 -15.66
CA ALA A 64 5.87 -3.51 -14.83
C ALA A 64 5.58 -2.01 -15.06
N ASP A 65 4.40 -1.68 -15.57
CA ASP A 65 3.93 -0.29 -15.65
C ASP A 65 2.83 -0.07 -14.60
N LEU A 66 3.07 0.82 -13.65
CA LEU A 66 2.21 1.05 -12.48
C LEU A 66 1.61 2.46 -12.51
N VAL A 67 0.30 2.56 -12.28
CA VAL A 67 -0.40 3.85 -12.22
C VAL A 67 -1.28 3.87 -10.97
N GLY A 68 -1.23 4.96 -10.22
CA GLY A 68 -2.05 5.13 -9.03
C GLY A 68 -2.09 6.58 -8.55
N ASP A 69 -2.95 6.84 -7.57
CA ASP A 69 -2.98 8.11 -6.83
C ASP A 69 -2.30 7.93 -5.46
N GLU A 70 -2.46 8.90 -4.56
CA GLU A 70 -1.88 8.86 -3.22
C GLU A 70 -2.37 7.69 -2.37
N THR A 71 -3.56 7.18 -2.66
CA THR A 71 -4.11 6.03 -1.93
C THR A 71 -3.48 4.72 -2.40
N GLY A 72 -3.06 4.63 -3.67
CA GLY A 72 -2.41 3.47 -4.29
C GLY A 72 -0.94 3.26 -3.89
N ILE A 73 -0.32 4.26 -3.27
CA ILE A 73 1.09 4.27 -2.87
C ILE A 73 1.52 2.99 -2.12
N PRO A 74 0.81 2.52 -1.06
CA PRO A 74 1.26 1.34 -0.33
C PRO A 74 1.17 0.04 -1.17
N VAL A 75 0.19 -0.04 -2.08
CA VAL A 75 0.05 -1.19 -2.98
C VAL A 75 1.19 -1.22 -3.99
N ILE A 76 1.54 -0.07 -4.56
CA ILE A 76 2.68 0.08 -5.47
C ILE A 76 4.00 -0.25 -4.76
N ALA A 77 4.16 0.15 -3.49
CA ALA A 77 5.33 -0.20 -2.68
C ALA A 77 5.48 -1.71 -2.52
N ARG A 78 4.36 -2.39 -2.20
CA ARG A 78 4.30 -3.84 -2.08
C ARG A 78 4.61 -4.54 -3.39
N ILE A 79 4.15 -4.02 -4.52
CA ILE A 79 4.49 -4.55 -5.84
C ILE A 79 5.99 -4.43 -6.07
N PHE A 80 6.60 -3.26 -5.83
CA PHE A 80 8.05 -3.08 -5.99
C PHE A 80 8.88 -4.04 -5.15
N ALA A 81 8.51 -4.26 -3.90
CA ALA A 81 9.21 -5.18 -3.02
C ALA A 81 9.18 -6.64 -3.52
N GLY A 82 8.22 -7.00 -4.37
CA GLY A 82 8.06 -8.34 -4.95
C GLY A 82 8.51 -8.48 -6.39
N LEU A 83 9.01 -7.42 -7.06
CA LEU A 83 9.49 -7.51 -8.44
C LEU A 83 10.82 -8.27 -8.50
N ALA A 84 11.03 -8.97 -9.62
CA ALA A 84 12.29 -9.64 -9.90
C ALA A 84 13.42 -8.60 -10.08
N ALA A 85 14.65 -9.00 -9.75
CA ALA A 85 15.81 -8.17 -10.05
C ALA A 85 15.92 -7.98 -11.57
N GLY A 86 15.98 -6.72 -12.02
CA GLY A 86 16.06 -6.38 -13.45
C GLY A 86 14.73 -6.04 -14.12
N THR A 87 13.59 -6.16 -13.42
CA THR A 87 12.31 -5.65 -13.95
C THR A 87 12.42 -4.15 -14.28
N CYS A 88 12.07 -3.78 -15.49
CA CYS A 88 12.03 -2.39 -15.96
C CYS A 88 10.59 -1.88 -16.08
N GLY A 89 10.40 -0.59 -16.34
CA GLY A 89 9.08 -0.02 -16.61
C GLY A 89 8.91 1.39 -16.08
N THR A 90 7.65 1.82 -15.98
CA THR A 90 7.29 3.18 -15.59
C THR A 90 6.34 3.16 -14.40
N THR A 91 6.44 4.15 -13.52
CA THR A 91 5.44 4.38 -12.48
C THR A 91 4.96 5.82 -12.53
N ARG A 92 3.64 6.00 -12.61
CA ARG A 92 2.99 7.31 -12.65
C ARG A 92 2.06 7.46 -11.46
N LEU A 93 2.37 8.43 -10.60
CA LEU A 93 1.59 8.75 -9.41
C LEU A 93 0.90 10.10 -9.57
N PHE A 94 -0.39 10.15 -9.27
CA PHE A 94 -1.17 11.39 -9.18
C PHE A 94 -1.31 11.75 -7.70
N VAL A 95 -0.37 12.55 -7.19
CA VAL A 95 -0.30 12.88 -5.76
C VAL A 95 -0.43 14.39 -5.53
N PRO A 96 -0.96 14.84 -4.37
CA PRO A 96 -1.06 16.26 -4.07
C PRO A 96 0.29 16.97 -3.88
N SER A 97 1.35 16.24 -3.55
CA SER A 97 2.69 16.78 -3.30
C SER A 97 3.77 15.73 -3.58
N GLU A 98 4.92 16.18 -4.10
CA GLU A 98 6.10 15.35 -4.35
C GLU A 98 6.72 14.77 -3.07
N ASP A 99 6.49 15.40 -1.90
CA ASP A 99 7.01 14.89 -0.62
C ASP A 99 6.46 13.51 -0.26
N MET A 100 5.33 13.11 -0.85
CA MET A 100 4.73 11.77 -0.66
C MET A 100 5.55 10.66 -1.36
N PHE A 101 6.54 11.03 -2.18
CA PHE A 101 7.38 10.12 -2.96
C PHE A 101 8.64 9.62 -2.21
N LYS A 102 8.96 10.16 -1.03
CA LYS A 102 10.29 10.07 -0.40
C LYS A 102 10.81 8.67 0.00
N ALA A 103 10.14 7.58 -0.37
CA ALA A 103 10.58 6.21 -0.10
C ALA A 103 10.51 5.25 -1.29
N PHE A 104 10.29 5.73 -2.53
CA PHE A 104 10.09 4.85 -3.69
C PHE A 104 11.33 4.72 -4.57
N ALA A 105 11.73 3.49 -4.84
CA ALA A 105 12.64 3.17 -5.94
C ALA A 105 11.94 3.49 -7.27
N ARG A 106 12.59 4.26 -8.14
CA ARG A 106 12.13 4.41 -9.53
C ARG A 106 12.41 3.12 -10.28
N LEU A 107 11.45 2.63 -11.05
CA LEU A 107 11.76 1.62 -12.05
C LEU A 107 12.76 2.19 -13.05
N ARG A 108 13.70 1.35 -13.48
CA ARG A 108 14.56 1.70 -14.61
C ARG A 108 13.70 1.74 -15.86
N ALA A 109 13.89 2.77 -16.68
CA ALA A 109 13.35 2.76 -18.04
C ALA A 109 13.94 1.56 -18.80
N CYS A 110 13.10 0.85 -19.55
CA CYS A 110 13.59 -0.17 -20.48
C CYS A 110 14.36 0.54 -21.61
N ALA A 111 15.40 -0.11 -22.13
CA ALA A 111 16.15 0.35 -23.31
C ALA A 111 15.33 0.22 -24.60
#